data_AF-L5KJD2-F1
#
_entry.id   AF-L5KJD2-F1
#
_cell.length_a   1.000
_cell.length_b   1.000
_cell.length_c   1.000
_cell.angle_alpha   90.00
_cell.angle_beta   90.00
_cell.angle_gamma   90.00
#
_symmetry.space_group_name_H-M   'P 1'
#
loop_
_entity.id
_entity.type
_entity.pdbx_description
1 polymer ?
#
loop_
_entity_poly.entity_id
_entity_poly.type
_entity_poly.pdbx_seq_one_letter_code
_entity_poly.pdbx_strand_id
1 'polypeptide(L)'
;MNQNTKFSALFRQVSQKQQLWSAEKLARELAWCVEQLELGLKTQTPSPKQKEQAIGAIRILRSERTPLPRKRQLMRSLFGDYRAQMEAEWCQALRALRTAAHSAHMQPVGEAARRKSRRVCRPRPARGAKATLDTPNEEFRFNFF
;
A
#
# COMPACT_ATOMS: atom_id res chain seq x y z
N MET A 1 4.61 47.03 -20.96
CA MET A 1 4.59 45.93 -19.96
C MET A 1 5.68 44.93 -20.34
N ASN A 2 6.67 44.76 -19.46
CA ASN A 2 8.01 44.27 -19.81
C ASN A 2 8.06 42.73 -19.90
N GLN A 3 8.65 42.16 -20.96
CA GLN A 3 8.74 40.70 -21.15
C GLN A 3 9.59 40.03 -20.04
N ASN A 4 10.52 40.78 -19.46
CA ASN A 4 11.39 40.31 -18.37
C ASN A 4 10.63 39.98 -17.07
N THR A 5 9.50 40.64 -16.79
CA THR A 5 8.69 40.34 -15.61
C THR A 5 7.84 39.09 -15.78
N LYS A 6 7.48 38.73 -17.02
CA LYS A 6 6.73 37.50 -17.31
C LYS A 6 7.60 36.25 -17.14
N PHE A 7 8.85 36.29 -17.62
CA PHE A 7 9.79 35.17 -17.46
C PHE A 7 10.16 34.91 -16.01
N SER A 8 10.40 35.96 -15.21
CA SER A 8 10.72 35.80 -13.78
C SER A 8 9.53 35.27 -12.98
N ALA A 9 8.30 35.67 -13.31
CA ALA A 9 7.09 35.12 -12.71
C ALA A 9 6.90 33.63 -13.03
N LEU A 10 7.06 33.24 -14.30
CA LEU A 10 6.98 31.83 -14.71
C LEU A 10 8.07 30.97 -14.05
N PHE A 11 9.30 31.46 -13.97
CA PHE A 11 10.40 30.74 -13.30
C PHE A 11 10.11 30.51 -11.82
N ARG A 12 9.61 31.54 -11.12
CA ARG A 12 9.18 31.42 -9.72
C ARG A 12 8.04 30.41 -9.57
N GLN A 13 7.08 30.42 -10.49
CA GLN A 13 5.93 29.50 -10.45
C GLN A 13 6.33 28.04 -10.71
N VAL A 14 7.22 27.80 -11.66
CA VAL A 14 7.77 26.45 -11.92
C VAL A 14 8.57 25.96 -10.71
N SER A 15 9.41 26.82 -10.12
CA SER A 15 10.19 26.48 -8.93
C SER A 15 9.29 26.15 -7.73
N GLN A 16 8.23 26.94 -7.49
CA GLN A 16 7.25 26.66 -6.43
C GLN A 16 6.50 25.35 -6.67
N LYS A 17 6.04 25.09 -7.90
CA LYS A 17 5.41 23.80 -8.25
C LYS A 17 6.35 22.62 -8.02
N GLN A 18 7.62 22.77 -8.38
CA GLN A 18 8.61 21.72 -8.18
C GLN A 18 8.85 21.43 -6.69
N GLN A 19 8.89 22.48 -5.86
CA GLN A 19 9.04 22.34 -4.40
C GLN A 19 7.83 21.65 -3.76
N LEU A 20 6.61 22.05 -4.15
CA LEU A 20 5.36 21.43 -3.69
C LEU A 20 5.31 19.95 -4.06
N TRP A 21 5.56 19.60 -5.33
CA TRP A 21 5.56 18.21 -5.79
C TRP A 21 6.56 17.35 -5.02
N SER A 22 7.76 17.89 -4.76
CA SER A 22 8.80 17.19 -4.01
C SER A 22 8.41 16.99 -2.53
N ALA A 23 7.74 17.97 -1.93
CA ALA A 23 7.23 17.89 -0.56
C ALA A 23 6.08 16.89 -0.44
N GLU A 24 5.13 16.89 -1.37
CA GLU A 24 4.03 15.92 -1.43
C GLU A 24 4.54 14.49 -1.58
N LYS A 25 5.51 14.28 -2.49
CA LYS A 25 6.16 12.98 -2.66
C LYS A 25 6.78 12.50 -1.34
N LEU A 26 7.53 13.36 -0.66
CA LEU A 26 8.14 13.02 0.62
C LEU A 26 7.11 12.74 1.71
N ALA A 27 6.03 13.51 1.77
CA ALA A 27 4.94 13.30 2.72
C ALA A 27 4.27 11.93 2.47
N ARG A 28 4.07 11.55 1.21
CA ARG A 28 3.54 10.23 0.83
C ARG A 28 4.48 9.11 1.26
N GLU A 29 5.78 9.24 1.00
CA GLU A 29 6.79 8.27 1.42
C GLU A 29 6.81 8.07 2.95
N LEU A 30 6.72 9.17 3.70
CA LEU A 30 6.66 9.13 5.18
C LEU A 30 5.38 8.48 5.70
N ALA A 31 4.23 8.85 5.12
CA ALA A 31 2.94 8.28 5.49
C ALA A 31 2.93 6.77 5.28
N TRP A 32 3.41 6.30 4.13
CA TRP A 32 3.50 4.88 3.84
C TRP A 32 4.37 4.14 4.85
N CYS A 33 5.56 4.65 5.19
CA CYS A 33 6.43 4.01 6.19
C CYS A 33 5.76 3.93 7.58
N VAL A 34 5.00 4.95 7.97
CA VAL A 34 4.27 4.95 9.24
C VAL A 34 3.11 3.94 9.21
N GLU A 35 2.35 3.89 8.12
CA GLU A 35 1.27 2.92 7.92
C GLU A 35 1.80 1.48 8.01
N GLN A 36 2.94 1.18 7.40
CA GLN A 36 3.56 -0.16 7.47
C GLN A 36 3.97 -0.54 8.91
N LEU A 37 4.53 0.41 9.68
CA LEU A 37 4.85 0.17 11.10
C LEU A 37 3.57 -0.08 11.92
N GLU A 38 2.53 0.71 11.71
CA GLU A 38 1.26 0.54 12.42
C GLU A 38 0.53 -0.75 12.04
N LEU A 39 0.57 -1.14 10.76
CA LEU A 39 -0.01 -2.39 10.28
C LEU A 39 0.72 -3.59 10.88
N GLY A 40 2.05 -3.57 10.94
CA GLY A 40 2.85 -4.61 11.60
C GLY A 40 2.52 -4.75 13.09
N LEU A 41 2.30 -3.64 13.80
CA LEU A 41 1.87 -3.66 15.21
C LEU A 41 0.46 -4.24 15.42
N LYS A 42 -0.43 -4.15 14.43
CA LYS A 42 -1.83 -4.63 14.51
C LYS A 42 -1.98 -6.08 14.07
N THR A 43 -1.25 -6.47 13.03
CA THR A 43 -1.43 -7.77 12.36
C THR A 43 -0.52 -8.86 12.94
N GLN A 44 0.61 -8.48 13.52
CA GLN A 44 1.58 -9.41 14.09
C GLN A 44 1.62 -9.25 15.61
N THR A 45 2.14 -10.26 16.30
CA THR A 45 2.51 -10.18 17.73
C THR A 45 4.01 -9.91 17.85
N PRO A 46 4.47 -8.66 17.68
CA PRO A 46 5.89 -8.32 17.77
C PRO A 46 6.41 -8.53 19.18
N SER A 47 7.71 -8.85 19.28
CA SER A 47 8.44 -8.84 20.55
C SER A 47 8.31 -7.46 21.22
N PRO A 48 8.28 -7.37 22.56
CA PRO A 48 8.24 -6.09 23.28
C PRO A 48 9.30 -5.09 22.79
N LYS A 49 10.51 -5.57 22.49
CA LYS A 49 11.61 -4.76 21.94
C LYS A 49 11.28 -4.18 20.56
N GLN A 50 10.68 -5.00 19.69
CA GLN A 50 10.29 -4.58 18.34
C GLN A 50 9.15 -3.56 18.40
N LYS A 51 8.21 -3.75 19.34
CA LYS A 51 7.13 -2.79 19.58
C LYS A 51 7.67 -1.43 20.00
N GLU A 52 8.60 -1.38 20.95
CA GLU A 52 9.25 -0.14 21.38
C GLU A 52 10.02 0.53 20.24
N GLN A 53 10.76 -0.25 19.45
CA GLN A 53 11.48 0.26 18.27
C GLN A 53 10.52 0.86 17.23
N ALA A 54 9.41 0.18 16.92
CA ALA A 54 8.41 0.66 15.97
C ALA A 54 7.75 1.96 16.45
N ILE A 55 7.36 2.03 17.73
CA ILE A 55 6.79 3.26 18.33
C ILE A 55 7.81 4.40 18.29
N GLY A 56 9.08 4.13 18.62
CA GLY A 56 10.16 5.09 18.55
C GLY A 56 10.39 5.62 17.12
N ALA A 57 10.38 4.72 16.13
CA ALA A 57 10.50 5.09 14.72
C ALA A 57 9.33 5.96 14.24
N ILE A 58 8.08 5.60 14.58
CA ILE A 58 6.89 6.41 14.26
C ILE A 58 7.04 7.82 14.83
N ARG A 59 7.51 7.96 16.08
CA ARG A 59 7.72 9.27 16.72
C ARG A 59 8.75 10.11 15.97
N ILE A 60 9.84 9.50 15.50
CA ILE A 60 10.89 10.18 14.73
C ILE A 60 10.36 10.62 13.36
N LEU A 61 9.62 9.75 12.66
CA LEU A 61 9.08 10.05 11.33
C LEU A 61 8.03 11.17 11.36
N ARG A 62 7.16 11.18 12.39
CA ARG A 62 6.14 12.22 12.59
C ARG A 62 6.70 13.55 13.10
N SER A 63 7.85 13.54 13.76
CA SER A 63 8.44 14.76 14.33
C SER A 63 8.89 15.74 13.24
N GLU A 64 8.41 16.97 13.29
CA GLU A 64 8.88 18.07 12.44
C GLU A 64 10.33 18.48 12.74
N ARG A 65 10.75 18.31 14.00
CA ARG A 65 12.10 18.64 14.47
C ARG A 65 13.18 17.68 13.94
N THR A 66 12.79 16.53 13.42
CA THR A 66 13.76 15.56 12.88
C THR A 66 14.17 15.99 11.47
N PRO A 67 15.47 16.21 11.22
CA PRO A 67 15.94 16.65 9.91
C PRO A 67 15.69 15.56 8.85
N LEU A 68 15.32 15.98 7.65
CA LEU A 68 14.94 15.07 6.55
C LEU A 68 15.97 13.97 6.23
N PRO A 69 17.29 14.23 6.23
CA PRO A 69 18.29 13.19 5.99
C PRO A 69 18.19 12.03 7.01
N ARG A 70 17.91 12.36 8.29
CA ARG A 70 17.76 11.37 9.35
C ARG A 70 16.50 10.54 9.17
N LYS A 71 15.38 11.16 8.74
CA LYS A 71 14.15 10.43 8.39
C LYS A 71 14.43 9.42 7.27
N ARG A 72 15.10 9.86 6.19
CA ARG A 72 15.43 8.98 5.04
C ARG A 72 16.40 7.86 5.41
N GLN A 73 17.35 8.12 6.29
CA GLN A 73 18.25 7.08 6.79
C GLN A 73 17.47 6.02 7.56
N LEU A 74 16.62 6.45 8.49
CA LEU A 74 15.77 5.55 9.26
C LEU A 74 14.87 4.71 8.35
N MET A 75 14.18 5.32 7.40
CA MET A 75 13.32 4.61 6.44
C MET A 75 14.09 3.53 5.68
N ARG A 76 15.29 3.84 5.17
CA ARG A 76 16.15 2.86 4.47
C ARG A 76 16.67 1.77 5.39
N SER A 77 17.01 2.08 6.63
CA SER A 77 17.45 1.09 7.61
C SER A 77 16.32 0.13 8.03
N LEU A 78 15.08 0.59 8.08
CA LEU A 78 13.92 -0.22 8.47
C LEU A 78 13.36 -1.03 7.30
N PHE A 79 13.21 -0.42 6.13
CA PHE A 79 12.48 -0.99 5.00
C PHE A 79 13.36 -1.30 3.78
N GLY A 80 14.62 -0.89 3.78
CA GLY A 80 15.46 -0.93 2.58
C GLY A 80 14.92 0.03 1.50
N ASP A 81 14.73 -0.49 0.30
CA ASP A 81 14.22 0.27 -0.85
C ASP A 81 12.68 0.40 -0.82
N TYR A 82 12.17 1.15 0.16
CA TYR A 82 10.75 1.39 0.37
C TYR A 82 10.00 1.93 -0.86
N ARG A 83 10.69 2.66 -1.76
CA ARG A 83 10.09 3.14 -3.02
C ARG A 83 9.68 2.00 -3.95
N ALA A 84 10.49 0.95 -4.02
CA ALA A 84 10.17 -0.22 -4.83
C ALA A 84 9.00 -1.00 -4.20
N GLN A 85 8.92 -1.04 -2.87
CA GLN A 85 7.81 -1.67 -2.14
C GLN A 85 6.48 -0.93 -2.39
N MET A 86 6.48 0.40 -2.33
CA MET A 86 5.31 1.20 -2.68
C MET A 86 4.81 0.95 -4.10
N GLU A 87 5.72 0.87 -5.07
CA GLU A 87 5.37 0.60 -6.47
C GLU A 87 4.86 -0.84 -6.65
N ALA A 88 5.46 -1.81 -5.95
CA ALA A 88 5.03 -3.19 -5.96
C ALA A 88 3.59 -3.34 -5.42
N GLU A 89 3.26 -2.70 -4.30
CA GLU A 89 1.90 -2.66 -3.76
C GLU A 89 0.90 -2.06 -4.75
N TRP A 90 1.25 -0.93 -5.38
CA TRP A 90 0.42 -0.31 -6.42
C TRP A 90 0.20 -1.23 -7.62
N CYS A 91 1.27 -1.83 -8.14
CA CYS A 91 1.20 -2.80 -9.23
C CYS A 91 0.34 -4.01 -8.86
N GLN A 92 0.45 -4.50 -7.63
CA GLN A 92 -0.35 -5.61 -7.13
C GLN A 92 -1.83 -5.25 -7.04
N ALA A 93 -2.16 -4.08 -6.49
CA ALA A 93 -3.53 -3.58 -6.43
C ALA A 93 -4.15 -3.43 -7.84
N LEU A 94 -3.39 -2.87 -8.78
CA LEU A 94 -3.83 -2.75 -10.18
C LEU A 94 -4.05 -4.12 -10.84
N ARG A 95 -3.17 -5.10 -10.58
CA ARG A 95 -3.35 -6.47 -11.07
C ARG A 95 -4.59 -7.11 -10.46
N ALA A 96 -4.81 -6.96 -9.16
CA ALA A 96 -5.99 -7.49 -8.49
C ALA A 96 -7.29 -6.92 -9.07
N LEU A 97 -7.33 -5.61 -9.33
CA LEU A 97 -8.49 -4.96 -9.96
C LEU A 97 -8.75 -5.49 -11.37
N ARG A 98 -7.70 -5.66 -12.19
CA ARG A 98 -7.83 -6.25 -13.53
C ARG A 98 -8.36 -7.68 -13.46
N THR A 99 -7.80 -8.51 -12.58
CA THR A 99 -8.26 -9.90 -12.39
C THR A 99 -9.72 -9.94 -11.94
N ALA A 100 -10.12 -9.08 -11.01
CA ALA A 100 -11.50 -8.97 -10.56
C ALA A 100 -12.45 -8.59 -11.72
N ALA A 101 -12.07 -7.59 -12.52
CA ALA A 101 -12.85 -7.18 -13.69
C ALA A 101 -12.98 -8.30 -14.73
N HIS A 102 -11.90 -9.04 -15.01
CA HIS A 102 -11.94 -10.18 -15.91
C HIS A 102 -12.83 -11.32 -15.38
N SER A 103 -12.82 -11.58 -14.07
CA SER A 103 -13.68 -12.61 -13.45
C SER A 103 -15.16 -12.21 -13.44
N ALA A 104 -15.47 -10.91 -13.42
CA ALA A 104 -16.83 -10.38 -13.45
C ALA A 104 -17.45 -10.34 -14.87
N HIS A 105 -16.64 -10.49 -15.92
CA HIS A 105 -17.12 -10.51 -17.31
C HIS A 105 -17.86 -11.82 -17.62
N MET A 106 -19.16 -11.85 -17.32
CA MET A 106 -20.07 -12.93 -17.67
C MET A 106 -20.48 -12.78 -19.14
N GLN A 107 -20.10 -13.73 -20.00
CA GLN A 107 -20.62 -13.82 -21.36
C GLN A 107 -22.13 -14.09 -21.30
N PRO A 108 -22.97 -13.38 -22.09
CA PRO A 108 -24.39 -13.65 -22.13
C PRO A 108 -24.61 -15.09 -22.60
N VAL A 109 -25.29 -15.88 -21.78
CA VAL A 109 -25.69 -17.25 -22.14
C VAL A 109 -26.65 -17.13 -23.32
N GLY A 110 -26.24 -17.64 -24.49
CA GLY A 110 -27.11 -17.68 -25.66
C GLY A 110 -28.44 -18.36 -25.32
N GLU A 111 -29.55 -17.81 -25.83
CA GLU A 111 -30.92 -18.20 -25.44
C GLU A 111 -31.20 -19.71 -25.56
N ALA A 112 -30.48 -20.41 -26.43
CA ALA A 112 -30.56 -21.87 -26.60
C ALA A 112 -30.18 -22.67 -25.34
N ALA A 113 -29.30 -22.16 -24.47
CA ALA A 113 -28.88 -22.84 -23.24
C ALA A 113 -29.82 -22.56 -22.04
N ARG A 114 -30.78 -21.63 -22.18
CA ARG A 114 -31.67 -21.18 -21.09
C ARG A 114 -32.77 -22.19 -20.71
N ARG A 115 -33.08 -23.18 -21.56
CA ARG A 115 -34.31 -24.01 -21.39
C ARG A 115 -34.17 -25.30 -20.57
N LYS A 116 -32.98 -25.68 -20.05
CA LYS A 116 -32.82 -27.01 -19.39
C LYS A 116 -32.26 -27.04 -17.97
N SER A 117 -31.87 -25.91 -17.38
CA SER A 117 -31.38 -25.89 -15.99
C SER A 117 -32.42 -25.28 -15.04
N ARG A 118 -33.42 -26.08 -14.66
CA ARG A 118 -34.24 -25.81 -13.46
C ARG A 118 -33.76 -26.71 -12.32
N ARG A 119 -32.43 -26.82 -12.11
CA ARG A 119 -31.91 -27.38 -10.85
C ARG A 119 -31.85 -26.24 -9.85
N VAL A 120 -32.85 -26.21 -8.96
CA VAL A 120 -32.81 -25.37 -7.77
C VAL A 120 -31.54 -25.73 -7.00
N CYS A 121 -30.57 -24.81 -6.95
CA CYS A 121 -29.47 -24.90 -6.01
C CYS A 121 -30.08 -24.73 -4.61
N ARG A 122 -30.47 -25.84 -3.97
CA ARG A 122 -30.80 -25.83 -2.55
C ARG A 122 -29.47 -25.74 -1.79
N PRO A 123 -29.22 -24.69 -1.01
CA PRO A 123 -28.08 -24.69 -0.09
C PRO A 123 -28.27 -25.88 0.85
N ARG A 124 -27.35 -26.84 0.82
CA ARG A 124 -27.33 -27.93 1.79
C ARG A 124 -26.81 -27.33 3.10
N PRO A 125 -27.50 -27.46 4.25
CA PRO A 125 -26.90 -27.08 5.52
C PRO A 125 -25.64 -27.94 5.71
N ALA A 126 -24.48 -27.28 5.74
CA ALA A 126 -23.19 -27.93 5.91
C ALA A 126 -23.14 -28.53 7.32
N ARG A 127 -23.31 -29.86 7.40
CA ARG A 127 -22.92 -30.64 8.58
C ARG A 127 -21.39 -30.57 8.68
N GLY A 128 -20.91 -30.24 9.87
CA GLY A 128 -19.54 -29.81 10.16
C GLY A 128 -18.44 -30.65 9.51
N ALA A 129 -17.48 -29.93 8.92
CA ALA A 129 -16.13 -30.42 8.67
C ALA A 129 -15.18 -29.33 9.15
N LYS A 130 -14.42 -29.62 10.21
CA LYS A 130 -13.26 -28.82 10.60
C LYS A 130 -12.25 -28.93 9.45
N ALA A 131 -12.09 -27.86 8.69
CA ALA A 131 -10.92 -27.67 7.84
C ALA A 131 -9.93 -26.84 8.66
N THR A 132 -8.92 -27.50 9.20
CA THR A 132 -7.63 -26.87 9.50
C THR A 132 -7.11 -26.38 8.16
N LEU A 133 -7.37 -25.11 7.85
CA LEU A 133 -6.74 -24.43 6.72
C LEU A 133 -5.39 -23.98 7.25
N ASP A 134 -4.42 -24.89 7.17
CA ASP A 134 -3.00 -24.57 7.17
C ASP A 134 -2.80 -23.60 6.01
N THR A 135 -2.92 -22.31 6.34
CA THR A 135 -2.39 -21.25 5.51
C THR A 135 -0.89 -21.41 5.71
N PRO A 136 -0.08 -21.76 4.69
CA PRO A 136 1.35 -21.59 4.85
C PRO A 136 1.54 -20.12 5.17
N ASN A 137 2.03 -19.89 6.37
CA ASN A 137 2.53 -18.62 6.86
C ASN A 137 3.58 -18.18 5.83
N GLU A 138 3.16 -17.47 4.78
CA GLU A 138 4.06 -16.61 4.02
C GLU A 138 4.44 -15.49 4.97
N GLU A 139 5.33 -15.88 5.87
CA GLU A 139 5.96 -15.07 6.87
C GLU A 139 6.68 -13.97 6.10
N PHE A 140 5.98 -12.85 5.95
CA PHE A 140 6.59 -11.57 5.65
C PHE A 140 7.56 -11.29 6.81
N ARG A 141 8.75 -11.83 6.63
CA ARG A 141 9.82 -11.85 7.61
C ARG A 141 10.42 -10.46 7.56
N PHE A 142 10.06 -9.65 8.55
CA PHE A 142 10.75 -8.40 8.81
C PHE A 142 12.24 -8.71 8.96
N ASN A 143 13.04 -8.34 7.96
CA ASN A 143 14.49 -8.39 8.03
C ASN A 143 14.99 -7.25 8.93
N PHE A 144 14.67 -7.32 10.22
CA PHE A 144 15.50 -6.69 11.24
C PHE A 144 16.70 -7.62 11.46
N PHE A 145 17.91 -7.06 11.35
CA PHE A 145 19.19 -7.75 11.56
C PHE A 145 19.18 -8.73 12.74
#